data_AF-A0A2V1CHC4-F1
#
_entry.id   AF-A0A2V1CHC4-F1
#
_cell.length_a   1.000
_cell.length_b   1.000
_cell.length_c   1.000
_cell.angle_alpha   90.00
_cell.angle_beta   90.00
_cell.angle_gamma   90.00
#
_symmetry.space_group_name_H-M   'P 1'
#
loop_
_entity.id
_entity.type
_entity.pdbx_description
1 polymer ?
#
loop_
_entity_poly.entity_id
_entity_poly.type
_entity_poly.pdbx_seq_one_letter_code
_entity_poly.pdbx_strand_id
1 'polypeptide(L)'
;MDMVESLARRGTENNGTDRDGVVKRVIDGLKDLGGQSGVEGNATRLITAHSALSTHILHQTRLLQSLAYPLFAPLSLPPDEEFIDDLMPLLITIGDSMPRPTAAAFTSLTQLHGLTADLVQTLNYLSDTLHMSRQTTTTATRRLRSARELVAEMRKEEDAREEGERWLKRHNWSERLGNRECAGVCGDVVGGFEEVCNGWRARLVAQAEAVSA
;
A
#
# COMPACT_ATOMS: atom_id res chain seq x y z
N MET A 1 -9.32 -7.11 -3.66
CA MET A 1 -8.06 -6.79 -4.36
C MET A 1 -8.24 -6.97 -5.88
N ASP A 2 -8.81 -8.09 -6.33
CA ASP A 2 -9.25 -8.30 -7.73
C ASP A 2 -10.13 -7.19 -8.32
N MET A 3 -10.97 -6.54 -7.50
CA MET A 3 -11.81 -5.44 -7.95
C MET A 3 -11.02 -4.21 -8.39
N VAL A 4 -9.94 -3.84 -7.70
CA VAL A 4 -9.15 -2.62 -8.01
C VAL A 4 -8.19 -2.89 -9.16
N GLU A 5 -7.57 -4.07 -9.18
CA GLU A 5 -6.70 -4.50 -10.27
C GLU A 5 -7.50 -4.76 -11.55
N SER A 6 -8.71 -5.34 -11.46
CA SER A 6 -9.62 -5.41 -12.60
C SER A 6 -10.18 -4.05 -12.99
N LEU A 7 -10.38 -3.09 -12.06
CA LEU A 7 -10.76 -1.72 -12.42
C LEU A 7 -9.64 -0.99 -13.15
N ALA A 8 -8.39 -1.18 -12.73
CA ALA A 8 -7.22 -0.60 -13.38
C ALA A 8 -7.00 -1.24 -14.77
N ARG A 9 -7.12 -2.56 -14.88
CA ARG A 9 -7.01 -3.28 -16.17
C ARG A 9 -8.15 -2.90 -17.12
N ARG A 10 -9.40 -2.94 -16.64
CA ARG A 10 -10.59 -2.56 -17.42
C ARG A 10 -10.68 -1.06 -17.70
N GLY A 11 -10.02 -0.22 -16.90
CA GLY A 11 -9.91 1.23 -17.09
C GLY A 11 -8.75 1.66 -18.01
N THR A 12 -7.91 0.71 -18.42
CA THR A 12 -6.77 0.91 -19.37
C THR A 12 -6.97 0.14 -20.68
N GLU A 13 -7.76 -0.93 -20.69
CA GLU A 13 -8.28 -1.60 -21.87
C GLU A 13 -9.25 -0.68 -22.64
N ASN A 14 -9.38 -0.88 -23.96
CA ASN A 14 -10.22 -0.08 -24.86
C ASN A 14 -11.35 -0.99 -25.39
N ASN A 15 -12.39 -1.18 -24.57
CA ASN A 15 -13.56 -2.01 -24.84
C ASN A 15 -14.70 -1.31 -25.62
N GLY A 16 -14.48 -0.09 -26.14
CA GLY A 16 -15.43 0.64 -26.97
C GLY A 16 -16.55 1.37 -26.24
N THR A 17 -16.41 1.65 -24.93
CA THR A 17 -17.41 2.39 -24.13
C THR A 17 -16.87 3.75 -23.66
N ASP A 18 -17.70 4.77 -23.45
CA ASP A 18 -17.27 6.12 -22.99
C ASP A 18 -16.44 6.13 -21.68
N ARG A 19 -16.57 5.05 -20.90
CA ARG A 19 -15.85 4.82 -19.63
C ARG A 19 -14.47 4.17 -19.81
N ASP A 20 -14.07 3.84 -21.04
CA ASP A 20 -12.72 3.36 -21.32
C ASP A 20 -11.67 4.43 -21.16
N GLY A 21 -10.49 3.99 -20.76
CA GLY A 21 -9.34 4.86 -20.64
C GLY A 21 -9.50 5.94 -19.58
N VAL A 22 -10.51 5.90 -18.70
CA VAL A 22 -10.67 6.92 -17.65
C VAL A 22 -9.44 6.97 -16.75
N VAL A 23 -8.92 5.80 -16.36
CA VAL A 23 -7.70 5.72 -15.56
C VAL A 23 -6.51 6.26 -16.34
N LYS A 24 -6.41 5.93 -17.63
CA LYS A 24 -5.36 6.44 -18.52
C LYS A 24 -5.44 7.97 -18.71
N ARG A 25 -6.62 8.53 -18.94
CA ARG A 25 -6.88 9.98 -19.06
C ARG A 25 -6.59 10.72 -17.77
N VAL A 26 -6.93 10.13 -16.62
CA VAL A 26 -6.59 10.70 -15.31
C VAL A 26 -5.08 10.67 -15.10
N ILE A 27 -4.40 9.58 -15.45
CA ILE A 27 -2.94 9.48 -15.36
C ILE A 27 -2.27 10.48 -16.31
N ASP A 28 -2.72 10.56 -17.56
CA ASP A 28 -2.17 11.48 -18.57
C ASP A 28 -2.44 12.94 -18.16
N GLY A 29 -3.63 13.24 -17.62
CA GLY A 29 -3.96 14.55 -17.05
C GLY A 29 -3.09 14.90 -15.84
N LEU A 30 -2.93 13.98 -14.88
CA LEU A 30 -2.05 14.16 -13.71
C LEU A 30 -0.57 14.30 -14.10
N LYS A 31 -0.15 13.64 -15.18
CA LYS A 31 1.22 13.73 -15.72
C LYS A 31 1.50 15.09 -16.36
N ASP A 32 0.47 15.72 -16.94
CA ASP A 32 0.54 17.07 -17.51
C ASP A 32 0.32 18.18 -16.47
N LEU A 33 -0.03 17.85 -15.22
CA LEU A 33 0.08 18.77 -14.09
C LEU A 33 1.58 18.99 -13.76
N GLY A 34 2.22 19.89 -14.51
CA GLY A 34 3.52 20.45 -14.17
C GLY A 34 3.52 21.11 -12.78
N GLY A 35 4.71 21.43 -12.25
CA GLY A 35 4.94 21.85 -10.85
C GLY A 35 3.85 22.73 -10.22
N GLN A 36 2.88 22.08 -9.57
CA GLN A 36 1.70 22.70 -8.95
C GLN A 36 2.07 23.63 -7.78
N SER A 37 3.30 23.49 -7.26
CA SER A 37 3.90 24.37 -6.25
C SER A 37 3.93 25.85 -6.67
N GLY A 38 4.06 26.14 -7.97
CA GLY A 38 4.01 27.51 -8.48
C GLY A 38 2.61 28.11 -8.39
N VAL A 39 1.58 27.33 -8.74
CA VAL A 39 0.17 27.76 -8.71
C VAL A 39 -0.30 27.92 -7.26
N GLU A 40 0.02 26.96 -6.39
CA GLU A 40 -0.32 27.03 -4.96
C GLU A 40 0.39 28.20 -4.27
N GLY A 41 1.66 28.41 -4.56
CA GLY A 41 2.42 29.55 -4.04
C GLY A 41 1.91 30.90 -4.53
N ASN A 42 1.48 30.98 -5.80
CA ASN A 42 0.88 32.20 -6.35
C ASN A 42 -0.52 32.46 -5.80
N ALA A 43 -1.35 31.41 -5.66
CA ALA A 43 -2.68 31.51 -5.06
C ALA A 43 -2.58 31.95 -3.60
N THR A 44 -1.67 31.35 -2.82
CA THR A 44 -1.42 31.74 -1.42
C THR A 44 -1.00 33.20 -1.34
N ARG A 45 -0.03 33.64 -2.16
CA ARG A 45 0.40 35.04 -2.23
C ARG A 45 -0.74 35.98 -2.58
N LEU A 46 -1.58 35.60 -3.54
CA LEU A 46 -2.71 36.42 -3.98
C LEU A 46 -3.80 36.50 -2.91
N ILE A 47 -4.09 35.41 -2.19
CA ILE A 47 -4.99 35.40 -1.03
C ILE A 47 -4.45 36.31 0.07
N THR A 48 -3.17 36.21 0.41
CA THR A 48 -2.54 37.07 1.42
C THR A 48 -2.58 38.55 0.99
N ALA A 49 -2.26 38.86 -0.26
CA ALA A 49 -2.32 40.21 -0.80
C ALA A 49 -3.76 40.75 -0.79
N HIS A 50 -4.74 39.93 -1.17
CA HIS A 50 -6.15 40.31 -1.14
C HIS A 50 -6.64 40.59 0.29
N SER A 51 -6.26 39.76 1.26
CA SER A 51 -6.58 39.98 2.68
C SER A 51 -5.95 41.26 3.20
N ALA A 52 -4.66 41.51 2.91
CA ALA A 52 -3.97 42.72 3.30
C ALA A 52 -4.61 43.98 2.70
N LEU A 53 -4.94 43.96 1.40
CA LEU A 53 -5.64 45.07 0.73
C LEU A 53 -7.04 45.28 1.28
N SER A 54 -7.79 44.20 1.54
CA SER A 54 -9.14 44.29 2.12
C SER A 54 -9.11 44.91 3.52
N THR A 55 -8.16 44.49 4.36
CA THR A 55 -7.95 45.10 5.68
C THR A 55 -7.55 46.57 5.57
N HIS A 56 -6.65 46.90 4.65
CA HIS A 56 -6.24 48.28 4.40
C HIS A 56 -7.40 49.16 3.92
N ILE A 57 -8.18 48.70 2.93
CA ILE A 57 -9.36 49.40 2.43
C ILE A 57 -10.37 49.59 3.56
N LEU A 58 -10.68 48.55 4.34
CA LEU A 58 -11.60 48.66 5.48
C LEU A 58 -11.13 49.70 6.51
N HIS A 59 -9.83 49.76 6.79
CA HIS A 59 -9.25 50.77 7.65
C HIS A 59 -9.41 52.18 7.06
N GLN A 60 -9.04 52.37 5.79
CA GLN A 60 -9.18 53.65 5.09
C GLN A 60 -10.64 54.11 5.00
N THR A 61 -11.60 53.20 4.77
CA THR A 61 -13.04 53.51 4.78
C THR A 61 -13.49 54.05 6.13
N ARG A 62 -13.02 53.45 7.24
CA ARG A 62 -13.34 53.95 8.59
C ARG A 62 -12.71 55.32 8.87
N LEU A 63 -11.49 55.55 8.41
CA LEU A 63 -10.84 56.86 8.51
C LEU A 63 -11.60 57.93 7.71
N LEU A 64 -11.96 57.63 6.46
CA LEU A 64 -12.79 58.52 5.64
C LEU A 64 -14.13 58.81 6.30
N GLN A 65 -14.80 57.80 6.86
CA GLN A 65 -16.06 57.99 7.59
C GLN A 65 -15.88 58.90 8.82
N SER A 66 -14.77 58.76 9.55
CA SER A 66 -14.44 59.62 10.68
C SER A 66 -14.16 61.07 10.27
N LEU A 67 -13.48 61.27 9.13
CA LEU A 67 -13.15 62.61 8.61
C LEU A 67 -14.35 63.28 7.93
N ALA A 68 -15.25 62.49 7.34
CA ALA A 68 -16.48 62.98 6.73
C ALA A 68 -17.56 63.32 7.78
N TYR A 69 -17.53 62.68 8.95
CA TYR A 69 -18.56 62.87 9.98
C TYR A 69 -18.79 64.34 10.38
N PRO A 70 -17.75 65.19 10.60
CA PRO A 70 -17.93 66.60 10.92
C PRO A 70 -18.51 67.45 9.78
N LEU A 71 -18.42 67.00 8.53
CA LEU A 71 -18.96 67.71 7.36
C LEU A 71 -20.45 67.43 7.15
N PHE A 72 -20.92 66.25 7.58
CA PHE A 72 -22.29 65.78 7.39
C PHE A 72 -23.06 65.68 8.71
N ALA A 73 -22.51 66.18 9.82
CA ALA A 73 -23.17 66.16 11.11
C ALA A 73 -24.37 67.13 11.09
N PRO A 74 -25.54 66.76 11.64
CA PRO A 74 -26.73 67.64 11.62
C PRO A 74 -26.57 68.94 12.43
N LEU A 75 -25.46 69.08 13.19
CA LEU A 75 -25.12 70.26 13.99
C LEU A 75 -23.88 71.01 13.43
N SER A 76 -23.28 70.56 12.33
CA SER A 76 -22.19 71.30 11.68
C SER A 76 -22.75 72.42 10.81
N LEU A 77 -22.02 73.53 10.72
CA LEU A 77 -22.33 74.59 9.78
C LEU A 77 -22.25 74.00 8.36
N PRO A 78 -23.26 74.18 7.49
CA PRO A 78 -23.19 73.69 6.14
C PRO A 78 -22.02 74.37 5.40
N PRO A 79 -21.30 73.62 4.55
CA PRO A 79 -20.26 74.21 3.70
C PRO A 79 -20.85 75.28 2.77
N ASP A 80 -20.04 76.28 2.45
CA ASP A 80 -20.33 77.32 1.49
C ASP A 80 -20.24 76.82 0.04
N GLU A 81 -20.88 77.54 -0.88
CA GLU A 81 -21.05 77.13 -2.28
C GLU A 81 -19.70 76.92 -2.99
N GLU A 82 -18.71 77.80 -2.74
CA GLU A 82 -17.35 77.70 -3.28
C GLU A 82 -16.62 76.44 -2.78
N PHE A 83 -16.79 76.07 -1.50
CA PHE A 83 -16.22 74.85 -0.94
C PHE A 83 -16.88 73.58 -1.48
N ILE A 84 -18.19 73.62 -1.78
CA ILE A 84 -18.90 72.50 -2.41
C ILE A 84 -18.37 72.26 -3.83
N ASP A 85 -18.16 73.34 -4.60
CA ASP A 85 -17.62 73.28 -5.95
C ASP A 85 -16.18 72.74 -6.00
N ASP A 86 -15.37 73.01 -4.97
CA ASP A 86 -14.03 72.44 -4.81
C ASP A 86 -14.05 70.97 -4.30
N LEU A 87 -14.98 70.63 -3.40
CA LEU A 87 -15.06 69.31 -2.78
C LEU A 87 -15.62 68.24 -3.73
N MET A 88 -16.60 68.60 -4.56
CA MET A 88 -17.25 67.67 -5.48
C MET A 88 -16.30 66.95 -6.45
N PRO A 89 -15.40 67.63 -7.19
CA PRO A 89 -14.48 66.95 -8.10
C PRO A 89 -13.51 66.01 -7.35
N LEU A 90 -13.14 66.34 -6.11
CA LEU A 90 -12.32 65.47 -5.26
C LEU A 90 -13.08 64.20 -4.85
N LEU A 91 -14.36 64.31 -4.47
CA LEU A 91 -15.20 63.14 -4.15
C LEU A 91 -15.43 62.24 -5.36
N ILE A 92 -15.62 62.82 -6.54
CA ILE A 92 -15.75 62.07 -7.81
C ILE A 92 -14.44 61.34 -8.12
N THR A 93 -13.31 62.04 -8.03
CA THR A 93 -11.98 61.45 -8.28
C THR A 93 -11.64 60.33 -7.28
N ILE A 94 -12.01 60.49 -6.01
CA ILE A 94 -11.87 59.46 -4.98
C ILE A 94 -12.79 58.27 -5.30
N GLY A 95 -14.03 58.52 -5.73
CA GLY A 95 -14.96 57.47 -6.13
C GLY A 95 -14.47 56.64 -7.32
N ASP A 96 -13.82 57.27 -8.28
CA ASP A 96 -13.27 56.63 -9.48
C ASP A 96 -11.95 55.88 -9.21
N SER A 97 -11.14 56.38 -8.27
CA SER A 97 -9.86 55.76 -7.88
C SER A 97 -10.00 54.67 -6.81
N MET A 98 -11.17 54.55 -6.15
CA MET A 98 -11.39 53.55 -5.12
C MET A 98 -11.52 52.15 -5.73
N PRO A 99 -10.63 51.20 -5.38
CA PRO A 99 -10.71 49.84 -5.90
C PRO A 99 -12.00 49.17 -5.41
N ARG A 100 -12.86 48.74 -6.34
CA ARG A 100 -14.08 48.00 -6.02
C ARG A 100 -13.70 46.53 -5.80
N PRO A 101 -13.83 45.98 -4.58
CA PRO A 101 -13.50 44.59 -4.37
C PRO A 101 -14.48 43.71 -5.17
N THR A 102 -13.96 42.97 -6.16
CA THR A 102 -14.73 41.96 -6.88
C THR A 102 -14.89 40.73 -5.99
N ALA A 103 -15.99 40.68 -5.22
CA ALA A 103 -16.36 39.54 -4.40
C ALA A 103 -16.37 38.22 -5.20
N ALA A 104 -16.81 38.27 -6.46
CA ALA A 104 -16.82 37.11 -7.37
C ALA A 104 -15.42 36.49 -7.55
N ALA A 105 -14.39 37.32 -7.80
CA ALA A 105 -13.03 36.83 -8.02
C ALA A 105 -12.44 36.18 -6.75
N PHE A 106 -12.69 36.78 -5.58
CA PHE A 106 -12.25 36.21 -4.30
C PHE A 106 -12.93 34.88 -3.98
N THR A 107 -14.25 34.79 -4.20
CA THR A 107 -15.01 33.55 -4.01
C THR A 107 -14.51 32.45 -4.94
N SER A 108 -14.31 32.74 -6.23
CA SER A 108 -13.77 31.77 -7.19
C SER A 108 -12.37 31.27 -6.79
N LEU A 109 -11.50 32.15 -6.29
CA LEU A 109 -10.15 31.77 -5.89
C LEU A 109 -10.14 30.92 -4.63
N THR A 110 -11.00 31.25 -3.66
CA THR A 110 -11.18 30.46 -2.44
C THR A 110 -11.74 29.07 -2.76
N GLN A 111 -12.71 28.98 -3.67
CA GLN A 111 -13.25 27.70 -4.16
C GLN A 111 -12.18 26.87 -4.86
N LEU A 112 -11.40 27.47 -5.76
CA LEU A 112 -10.31 26.78 -6.45
C LEU A 112 -9.27 26.25 -5.47
N HIS A 113 -8.90 27.04 -4.46
CA HIS A 113 -7.99 26.61 -3.42
C HIS A 113 -8.52 25.41 -2.62
N GLY A 114 -9.80 25.44 -2.22
CA GLY A 114 -10.45 24.32 -1.55
C GLY A 114 -10.46 23.05 -2.39
N LEU A 115 -10.89 23.14 -3.66
CA LEU A 115 -10.89 22.01 -4.59
C LEU A 115 -9.49 21.43 -4.82
N THR A 116 -8.47 22.29 -4.85
CA THR A 116 -7.08 21.86 -5.01
C THR A 116 -6.59 21.11 -3.78
N ALA A 117 -6.91 21.60 -2.57
CA ALA A 117 -6.57 20.94 -1.32
C ALA A 117 -7.23 19.56 -1.20
N ASP A 118 -8.52 19.47 -1.55
CA ASP A 118 -9.26 18.19 -1.57
C ASP A 118 -8.65 17.21 -2.57
N LEU A 119 -8.25 17.69 -3.76
CA LEU A 119 -7.59 16.86 -4.77
C LEU A 119 -6.24 16.35 -4.27
N VAL A 120 -5.42 17.18 -3.62
CA VAL A 120 -4.16 16.76 -3.00
C VAL A 120 -4.39 15.70 -1.93
N GLN A 121 -5.41 15.88 -1.07
CA GLN A 121 -5.74 14.92 -0.04
C GLN A 121 -6.20 13.57 -0.62
N THR A 122 -7.05 13.58 -1.65
CA THR A 122 -7.51 12.36 -2.31
C THR A 122 -6.38 11.63 -3.02
N LEU A 123 -5.46 12.34 -3.68
CA LEU A 123 -4.27 11.75 -4.29
C LEU A 123 -3.34 11.11 -3.25
N ASN A 124 -3.11 11.76 -2.11
CA ASN A 124 -2.33 11.18 -1.01
C ASN A 124 -2.97 9.90 -0.47
N TYR A 125 -4.29 9.92 -0.23
CA TYR A 125 -5.03 8.73 0.21
C TYR A 125 -4.96 7.58 -0.80
N LEU A 126 -5.08 7.88 -2.10
CA LEU A 126 -4.93 6.88 -3.17
C LEU A 126 -3.51 6.32 -3.21
N SER A 127 -2.49 7.16 -3.03
CA SER A 127 -1.09 6.76 -2.96
C SER A 127 -0.85 5.78 -1.81
N ASP A 128 -1.35 6.09 -0.61
CA ASP A 128 -1.26 5.21 0.56
C ASP A 128 -1.97 3.87 0.32
N THR A 129 -3.17 3.92 -0.28
CA THR A 129 -3.95 2.73 -0.60
C THR A 129 -3.21 1.84 -1.62
N LEU A 130 -2.58 2.43 -2.64
CA LEU A 130 -1.76 1.70 -3.62
C LEU A 130 -0.51 1.09 -2.97
N HIS A 131 0.15 1.82 -2.07
CA HIS A 131 1.30 1.32 -1.33
C HIS A 131 0.92 0.11 -0.46
N MET A 132 -0.18 0.20 0.29
CA MET A 132 -0.71 -0.91 1.09
C MET A 132 -1.11 -2.10 0.22
N SER A 133 -1.74 -1.85 -0.94
CA SER A 133 -2.08 -2.90 -1.90
C SER A 133 -0.83 -3.64 -2.36
N ARG A 134 0.21 -2.93 -2.78
CA ARG A 134 1.48 -3.52 -3.26
C ARG A 134 2.18 -4.34 -2.18
N GLN A 135 2.19 -3.85 -0.94
CA GLN A 135 2.75 -4.58 0.20
C GLN A 135 1.98 -5.88 0.48
N THR A 136 0.65 -5.80 0.44
CA THR A 136 -0.22 -6.97 0.63
C THR A 136 -0.03 -7.99 -0.49
N THR A 137 0.05 -7.57 -1.76
CA THR A 137 0.36 -8.44 -2.90
C THR A 137 1.71 -9.14 -2.70
N THR A 138 2.76 -8.40 -2.34
CA THR A 138 4.10 -8.97 -2.10
C THR A 138 4.08 -10.04 -1.00
N THR A 139 3.32 -9.78 0.07
CA THR A 139 3.15 -10.73 1.18
C THR A 139 2.40 -11.98 0.74
N ALA A 140 1.31 -11.82 -0.04
CA ALA A 140 0.56 -12.93 -0.60
C ALA A 140 1.41 -13.78 -1.55
N THR A 141 2.21 -13.16 -2.43
CA THR A 141 3.15 -13.86 -3.31
C THR A 141 4.17 -14.69 -2.53
N ARG A 142 4.71 -14.13 -1.43
CA ARG A 142 5.64 -14.87 -0.56
C ARG A 142 4.98 -16.07 0.12
N ARG A 143 3.76 -15.90 0.63
CA ARG A 143 2.99 -17.01 1.22
C ARG A 143 2.68 -18.10 0.19
N LEU A 144 2.30 -17.71 -1.02
CA LEU A 144 2.02 -18.64 -2.10
C LEU A 144 3.26 -19.43 -2.52
N ARG A 145 4.44 -18.79 -2.55
CA ARG A 145 5.70 -19.48 -2.80
C ARG A 145 5.99 -20.53 -1.72
N SER A 146 5.88 -20.15 -0.45
CA SER A 146 6.08 -21.07 0.67
C SER A 146 5.09 -22.25 0.64
N ALA A 147 3.82 -22.01 0.33
CA ALA A 147 2.83 -23.07 0.17
C ALA A 147 3.18 -24.01 -1.00
N ARG A 148 3.65 -23.48 -2.13
CA ARG A 148 4.11 -24.28 -3.28
C ARG A 148 5.31 -25.16 -2.91
N GLU A 149 6.28 -24.62 -2.19
CA GLU A 149 7.45 -25.37 -1.71
C GLU A 149 7.03 -26.51 -0.79
N LEU A 150 6.12 -26.25 0.17
CA LEU A 150 5.60 -27.26 1.08
C LEU A 150 4.86 -28.39 0.32
N VAL A 151 4.02 -28.04 -0.65
CA VAL A 151 3.33 -29.04 -1.48
C VAL A 151 4.32 -29.87 -2.31
N ALA A 152 5.40 -29.25 -2.80
CA ALA A 152 6.43 -29.98 -3.53
C ALA A 152 7.18 -30.98 -2.62
N GLU A 153 7.49 -30.61 -1.38
CA GLU A 153 8.12 -31.52 -0.42
C GLU A 153 7.18 -32.66 -0.01
N MET A 154 5.90 -32.39 0.23
CA MET A 154 4.90 -33.43 0.53
C MET A 154 4.83 -34.48 -0.60
N ARG A 155 4.88 -34.05 -1.86
CA ARG A 155 4.89 -34.97 -3.01
C ARG A 155 6.13 -35.87 -3.01
N LYS A 156 7.31 -35.29 -2.75
CA LYS A 156 8.55 -36.08 -2.66
C LYS A 156 8.49 -37.10 -1.51
N GLU A 157 7.94 -36.72 -0.36
CA GLU A 157 7.77 -37.61 0.78
C GLU A 157 6.78 -38.74 0.46
N GLU A 158 5.69 -38.44 -0.26
CA GLU A 158 4.73 -39.43 -0.73
C GLU A 158 5.36 -40.42 -1.72
N ASP A 159 6.13 -39.94 -2.70
CA ASP A 159 6.86 -40.79 -3.65
C ASP A 159 7.82 -41.74 -2.91
N ALA A 160 8.59 -41.21 -1.95
CA ALA A 160 9.52 -42.01 -1.14
C ALA A 160 8.81 -43.05 -0.27
N ARG A 161 7.65 -42.71 0.31
CA ARG A 161 6.80 -43.65 1.05
C ARG A 161 6.33 -44.79 0.14
N GLU A 162 5.84 -44.47 -1.06
CA GLU A 162 5.38 -45.47 -2.02
C GLU A 162 6.50 -46.40 -2.49
N GLU A 163 7.71 -45.86 -2.71
CA GLU A 163 8.90 -46.66 -2.99
C GLU A 163 9.24 -47.62 -1.85
N GLY A 164 9.21 -47.14 -0.61
CA GLY A 164 9.41 -47.94 0.59
C GLY A 164 8.38 -49.06 0.71
N GLU A 165 7.10 -48.77 0.50
CA GLU A 165 6.04 -49.77 0.50
C GLU A 165 6.22 -50.82 -0.60
N ARG A 166 6.61 -50.39 -1.81
CA ARG A 166 6.90 -51.30 -2.92
C ARG A 166 8.10 -52.20 -2.60
N TRP A 167 9.15 -51.66 -1.99
CA TRP A 167 10.32 -52.42 -1.57
C TRP A 167 9.97 -53.46 -0.50
N LEU A 168 9.19 -53.05 0.52
CA LEU A 168 8.71 -53.94 1.59
C LEU A 168 7.87 -55.10 1.04
N LYS A 169 6.92 -54.79 0.12
CA LYS A 169 6.08 -55.80 -0.53
C LYS A 169 6.89 -56.75 -1.40
N ARG A 170 7.83 -56.24 -2.21
CA ARG A 170 8.63 -57.08 -3.14
C ARG A 170 9.46 -58.14 -2.40
N HIS A 171 9.98 -57.81 -1.23
CA HIS A 171 10.82 -58.71 -0.44
C HIS A 171 10.03 -59.50 0.63
N ASN A 172 8.69 -59.52 0.54
CA ASN A 172 7.78 -60.19 1.47
C ASN A 172 8.14 -59.94 2.96
N TRP A 173 8.59 -58.72 3.28
CA TRP A 173 9.12 -58.43 4.62
C TRP A 173 8.13 -58.71 5.74
N SER A 174 6.82 -58.58 5.48
CA SER A 174 5.74 -58.92 6.42
C SER A 174 5.81 -60.38 6.87
N GLU A 175 6.01 -61.29 5.92
CA GLU A 175 6.08 -62.73 6.17
C GLU A 175 7.41 -63.10 6.84
N ARG A 176 8.52 -62.50 6.38
CA ARG A 176 9.86 -62.67 6.99
C ARG A 176 9.87 -62.23 8.47
N LEU A 177 9.19 -61.12 8.78
CA LEU A 177 9.02 -60.65 10.16
C LEU A 177 8.15 -61.62 10.99
N GLY A 178 7.02 -62.07 10.42
CA GLY A 178 6.11 -63.02 11.06
C GLY A 178 6.76 -64.36 11.39
N ASN A 179 7.56 -64.89 10.46
CA ASN A 179 8.33 -66.12 10.62
C ASN A 179 9.56 -65.94 11.53
N ARG A 180 9.82 -64.72 12.02
CA ARG A 180 10.99 -64.36 12.83
C ARG A 180 12.30 -64.84 12.20
N GLU A 181 12.41 -64.72 10.87
CA GLU A 181 13.50 -65.31 10.08
C GLU A 181 14.88 -64.91 10.59
N CYS A 182 15.06 -63.66 11.04
CA CYS A 182 16.31 -63.19 11.65
C CYS A 182 16.67 -63.95 12.94
N ALA A 183 15.68 -64.25 13.79
CA ALA A 183 15.90 -65.07 14.98
C ALA A 183 16.20 -66.53 14.63
N GLY A 184 15.58 -67.05 13.56
CA GLY A 184 15.91 -68.36 12.99
C GLY A 184 17.36 -68.43 12.52
N VAL A 185 17.79 -67.50 11.66
CA VAL A 185 19.16 -67.42 11.16
C VAL A 185 20.18 -67.25 12.30
N CYS A 186 19.90 -66.39 13.28
CA CYS A 186 20.76 -66.28 14.47
C CYS A 186 20.80 -67.58 15.28
N GLY A 187 19.68 -68.29 15.40
CA GLY A 187 19.59 -69.59 16.05
C GLY A 187 20.39 -70.67 15.31
N ASP A 188 20.28 -70.74 13.99
CA ASP A 188 21.01 -71.70 13.15
C ASP A 188 22.52 -71.47 13.23
N VAL A 189 22.96 -70.21 13.23
CA VAL A 189 24.38 -69.87 13.40
C VAL A 189 24.88 -70.32 14.77
N VAL A 190 24.15 -70.01 15.84
CA VAL A 190 24.50 -70.45 17.21
C VAL A 190 24.49 -71.97 17.33
N GLY A 191 23.50 -72.65 16.75
CA GLY A 191 23.41 -74.11 16.70
C GLY A 191 24.59 -74.74 15.95
N GLY A 192 24.99 -74.17 14.81
CA GLY A 192 26.19 -74.61 14.09
C GLY A 192 27.47 -74.45 14.90
N PHE A 193 27.61 -73.36 15.67
CA PHE A 193 28.71 -73.22 16.62
C PHE A 193 28.67 -74.28 17.73
N GLU A 194 27.50 -74.62 18.26
CA GLU A 194 27.33 -75.67 19.27
C GLU A 194 27.64 -77.07 18.73
N GLU A 195 27.24 -77.39 17.50
CA GLU A 195 27.58 -78.66 16.84
C GLU A 195 29.08 -78.82 16.64
N VAL A 196 29.77 -77.76 16.19
CA VAL A 196 31.23 -77.77 16.10
C VAL A 196 31.83 -77.99 17.49
N CYS A 197 31.37 -77.29 18.52
CA CYS A 197 31.83 -77.51 19.89
C CYS A 197 31.60 -78.95 20.37
N ASN A 198 30.45 -79.56 20.06
CA ASN A 198 30.13 -80.95 20.41
C ASN A 198 31.03 -81.94 19.67
N GLY A 199 31.31 -81.72 18.38
CA GLY A 199 32.25 -82.54 17.62
C GLY A 199 33.67 -82.49 18.19
N TRP A 200 34.11 -81.32 18.66
CA TRP A 200 35.38 -81.20 19.38
C TRP A 200 35.36 -81.92 20.73
N ARG A 201 34.27 -81.83 21.51
CA ARG A 201 34.11 -82.61 22.76
C ARG A 201 34.16 -84.11 22.51
N ALA A 202 33.46 -84.61 21.49
CA ALA A 202 33.46 -86.03 21.14
C ALA A 202 34.85 -86.53 20.73
N ARG A 203 35.61 -85.73 19.96
CA ARG A 203 37.00 -86.06 19.58
C ARG A 203 37.94 -86.07 20.79
N LEU A 204 37.75 -85.14 21.74
CA LEU A 204 38.51 -85.12 22.99
C LEU A 204 38.22 -86.34 23.86
N VAL A 205 36.95 -86.76 23.97
CA VAL A 205 36.57 -87.98 24.70
C VAL A 205 37.14 -89.24 24.02
N ALA A 206 37.02 -89.35 22.70
CA ALA A 206 37.58 -90.48 21.95
C ALA A 206 39.12 -90.55 22.05
N GLN A 207 39.82 -89.40 22.08
CA GLN A 207 41.26 -89.37 22.37
C GLN A 207 41.58 -89.79 23.80
N ALA A 208 40.77 -89.38 24.79
CA ALA A 208 40.95 -89.80 26.17
C ALA A 208 40.73 -91.32 26.34
N GLU A 209 39.75 -91.90 25.65
CA GLU A 209 39.48 -93.34 25.66
C GLU A 209 40.59 -94.14 24.95
N ALA A 210 41.10 -93.65 23.82
CA ALA A 210 42.21 -94.28 23.08
C ALA A 210 43.56 -94.24 23.81
N VAL A 211 43.74 -93.32 24.77
CA VAL A 211 44.93 -93.25 25.65
C VAL A 211 44.80 -94.16 26.88
N SER A 212 43.58 -94.67 27.16
CA SER A 212 43.28 -95.51 28.32
C SER A 212 43.16 -97.02 28.02
N ALA A 213 43.36 -97.43 26.76
CA ALA A 213 43.44 -98.82 26.30
C ALA A 213 44.89 -99.20 25.96
#